data_AF-A0AA42YGD9-F1
#
_entry.id   AF-A0AA42YGD9-F1
#
_cell.length_a   1.000
_cell.length_b   1.000
_cell.length_c   1.000
_cell.angle_alpha   90.00
_cell.angle_beta   90.00
_cell.angle_gamma   90.00
#
_symmetry.space_group_name_H-M   'P 1'
#
loop_
_entity.id
_entity.type
_entity.pdbx_description
1 polymer ?
#
loop_
_entity_poly.entity_id
_entity_poly.type
_entity_poly.pdbx_seq_one_letter_code
_entity_poly.pdbx_strand_id
1 'polypeptide(L)'
;MRIWRVPDQVIRLAVVLAVAVVLLVVARDRFVPESFGEEGHYRADAVDVVAAQPVRYAGAQVCVECHDREGEVKSRSFHRPVSCEVCHGPAAAHADDYESQQPRVPRERGAECPSCHEYLSSRPTGFPQIIERLHNPLQACIQCHDPHDPTPPQVPETCAACHAQIARIKAVSHHVTLSCETCHDAPAEHREDPRSHLPRKPTTREFCGQCHARDADSPPGIPRVDLRSHGERYLCWQCHYPHHPES
;
A
#
# COMPACT_ATOMS: atom_id res chain seq x y z
N MET A 1 -38.52 -37.53 48.15
CA MET A 1 -37.83 -36.99 46.95
C MET A 1 -37.02 -35.78 47.37
N ARG A 2 -35.69 -35.85 47.35
CA ARG A 2 -34.82 -34.71 47.66
C ARG A 2 -34.93 -33.71 46.50
N ILE A 3 -35.67 -32.63 46.71
CA ILE A 3 -35.65 -31.46 45.83
C ILE A 3 -34.26 -30.85 46.03
N TRP A 4 -33.41 -30.95 45.01
CA TRP A 4 -32.06 -30.37 45.05
C TRP A 4 -32.20 -28.87 45.31
N ARG A 5 -31.64 -28.37 46.43
CA ARG A 5 -31.55 -26.94 46.69
C ARG A 5 -30.56 -26.36 45.71
N VAL A 6 -31.06 -25.60 44.74
CA VAL A 6 -30.25 -24.88 43.77
C VAL A 6 -29.41 -23.85 44.54
N PRO A 7 -28.08 -23.80 44.36
CA PRO A 7 -27.24 -22.80 45.02
C PRO A 7 -27.66 -21.37 44.64
N ASP A 8 -27.62 -20.43 45.60
CA ASP A 8 -27.99 -19.02 45.36
C ASP A 8 -27.21 -18.38 44.21
N GLN A 9 -25.97 -18.81 43.98
CA GLN A 9 -25.13 -18.37 42.87
C GLN A 9 -25.75 -18.70 41.51
N VAL A 10 -26.39 -19.87 41.38
CA VAL A 10 -27.06 -20.31 40.16
C VAL A 10 -28.31 -19.47 39.90
N ILE A 11 -29.06 -19.13 40.96
CA ILE A 11 -30.25 -18.26 40.85
C ILE A 11 -29.86 -16.85 40.40
N ARG A 12 -28.82 -16.25 41.01
CA ARG A 12 -28.32 -14.92 40.64
C ARG A 12 -27.82 -14.89 39.19
N LEU A 13 -27.07 -15.90 38.77
CA LEU A 13 -26.61 -16.02 37.39
C LEU A 13 -27.77 -16.18 36.41
N ALA A 14 -28.77 -17.00 36.75
CA ALA A 14 -29.96 -17.20 35.92
C ALA A 14 -30.76 -15.90 35.72
N VAL A 15 -30.89 -15.07 36.76
CA VAL A 15 -31.54 -13.75 36.64
C VAL A 15 -30.77 -12.83 35.70
N VAL A 16 -29.45 -12.72 35.85
CA VAL A 16 -28.62 -11.89 34.96
C VAL A 16 -28.71 -12.37 33.51
N LEU A 17 -28.64 -13.69 33.29
CA LEU A 17 -28.78 -14.28 31.96
C LEU A 17 -30.17 -13.99 31.37
N ALA A 18 -31.23 -14.13 32.16
CA ALA A 18 -32.59 -13.83 31.72
C ALA A 18 -32.73 -12.36 31.31
N VAL A 19 -32.20 -11.43 32.11
CA VAL A 19 -32.17 -9.99 31.76
C VAL A 19 -31.40 -9.78 30.45
N ALA A 20 -30.22 -10.38 30.29
CA ALA A 20 -29.43 -10.25 29.07
C ALA A 20 -30.17 -10.80 27.83
N VAL A 21 -30.85 -11.94 27.96
CA VAL A 21 -31.67 -12.53 26.89
C VAL A 21 -32.84 -11.61 26.53
N VAL A 22 -33.55 -11.09 27.53
CA VAL A 22 -34.66 -10.14 27.29
C VAL A 22 -34.15 -8.89 26.57
N LEU A 23 -33.04 -8.31 27.02
CA LEU A 23 -32.42 -7.17 26.35
C LEU A 23 -32.04 -7.48 24.90
N LEU A 24 -31.48 -8.66 24.64
CA LEU A 24 -31.10 -9.08 23.29
C LEU A 24 -32.31 -9.29 22.38
N VAL A 25 -33.39 -9.89 22.89
CA VAL A 25 -34.64 -10.07 22.13
C VAL A 25 -35.25 -8.71 21.79
N VAL A 26 -35.34 -7.79 22.75
CA VAL A 26 -35.83 -6.43 22.52
C VAL A 26 -34.94 -5.67 21.54
N ALA A 27 -33.61 -5.77 21.66
CA ALA A 27 -32.70 -5.15 20.72
C ALA A 27 -32.90 -5.71 19.30
N ARG A 28 -33.04 -7.03 19.16
CA ARG A 28 -33.28 -7.67 17.88
C ARG A 28 -34.59 -7.19 17.25
N ASP A 29 -35.68 -7.20 18.00
CA ASP A 29 -37.00 -6.72 17.56
C ASP A 29 -36.98 -5.26 17.09
N ARG A 30 -36.18 -4.41 17.76
CA ARG A 30 -36.16 -2.97 17.49
C ARG A 30 -35.15 -2.52 16.43
N PHE A 31 -34.07 -3.28 16.20
CA PHE A 31 -32.97 -2.88 15.31
C PHE A 31 -32.82 -3.75 14.07
N VAL A 32 -33.46 -4.93 13.99
CA VAL A 32 -33.46 -5.74 12.77
C VAL A 32 -34.58 -5.24 11.85
N PRO A 33 -34.25 -4.70 10.67
CA PRO A 33 -35.24 -4.28 9.68
C PRO A 33 -36.12 -5.46 9.24
N GLU A 34 -37.38 -5.20 8.88
CA GLU A 34 -38.32 -6.24 8.44
C GLU A 34 -37.78 -7.04 7.25
N SER A 35 -37.15 -6.36 6.28
CA SER A 35 -36.56 -6.97 5.08
C SER A 35 -35.17 -7.61 5.30
N PHE A 36 -34.68 -7.68 6.54
CA PHE A 36 -33.40 -8.32 6.83
C PHE A 36 -33.48 -9.84 6.68
N GLY A 37 -32.64 -10.42 5.83
CA GLY A 37 -32.59 -11.87 5.66
C GLY A 37 -33.39 -12.42 4.48
N GLU A 38 -34.18 -11.61 3.78
CA GLU A 38 -35.04 -12.06 2.68
C GLU A 38 -34.23 -12.53 1.46
N GLU A 39 -33.16 -11.80 1.12
CA GLU A 39 -32.30 -12.11 -0.03
C GLU A 39 -30.85 -12.47 0.37
N GLY A 40 -30.53 -12.43 1.66
CA GLY A 40 -29.19 -12.68 2.19
C GLY A 40 -28.97 -12.02 3.55
N HIS A 41 -27.74 -12.03 4.05
CA HIS A 41 -27.42 -11.45 5.37
C HIS A 41 -27.29 -9.91 5.32
N TYR A 42 -28.31 -9.25 4.76
CA TYR A 42 -28.44 -7.80 4.63
C TYR A 42 -29.93 -7.41 4.59
N ARG A 43 -30.21 -6.10 4.65
CA ARG A 43 -31.56 -5.53 4.51
C ARG A 43 -31.95 -5.48 3.02
N ALA A 44 -32.93 -6.26 2.57
CA ALA A 44 -33.26 -6.34 1.14
C ALA A 44 -33.67 -4.98 0.55
N ASP A 45 -34.47 -4.17 1.27
CA ASP A 45 -34.83 -2.80 0.87
C ASP A 45 -33.62 -1.86 0.68
N ALA A 46 -32.41 -2.26 1.12
CA ALA A 46 -31.21 -1.46 0.89
C ALA A 46 -30.88 -1.37 -0.60
N VAL A 47 -31.23 -2.39 -1.40
CA VAL A 47 -30.99 -2.41 -2.85
C VAL A 47 -31.76 -1.27 -3.51
N ASP A 48 -33.07 -1.18 -3.26
CA ASP A 48 -33.92 -0.12 -3.82
C ASP A 48 -33.52 1.27 -3.31
N VAL A 49 -33.17 1.37 -2.02
CA VAL A 49 -32.71 2.65 -1.44
C VAL A 49 -31.42 3.12 -2.08
N VAL A 50 -30.47 2.22 -2.36
CA VAL A 50 -29.21 2.58 -3.03
C VAL A 50 -29.45 2.88 -4.51
N ALA A 51 -30.29 2.09 -5.19
CA ALA A 51 -30.63 2.29 -6.60
C ALA A 51 -31.36 3.63 -6.84
N ALA A 52 -32.15 4.11 -5.88
CA ALA A 52 -32.84 5.39 -5.96
C ALA A 52 -31.93 6.61 -5.70
N GLN A 53 -30.66 6.41 -5.31
CA GLN A 53 -29.76 7.54 -5.09
C GLN A 53 -29.40 8.22 -6.42
N PRO A 54 -29.31 9.56 -6.46
CA PRO A 54 -28.91 10.27 -7.67
C PRO A 54 -27.48 9.90 -8.06
N VAL A 55 -27.28 9.54 -9.34
CA VAL A 55 -25.96 9.27 -9.88
C VAL A 55 -25.11 10.54 -9.80
N ARG A 56 -23.94 10.43 -9.16
CA ARG A 56 -22.97 11.54 -9.08
C ARG A 56 -21.73 11.27 -9.89
N TYR A 57 -21.31 10.02 -9.99
CA TYR A 57 -20.13 9.57 -10.72
C TYR A 57 -20.53 9.18 -12.15
N ALA A 58 -19.91 9.80 -13.14
CA ALA A 58 -20.18 9.51 -14.55
C ALA A 58 -19.71 8.10 -14.96
N GLY A 59 -18.62 7.61 -14.35
CA GLY A 59 -17.90 6.43 -14.79
C GLY A 59 -16.87 6.76 -15.87
N ALA A 60 -15.67 6.19 -15.74
CA ALA A 60 -14.56 6.46 -16.65
C ALA A 60 -14.85 6.14 -18.13
N GLN A 61 -15.77 5.21 -18.43
CA GLN A 61 -16.16 4.88 -19.80
C GLN A 61 -16.85 6.05 -20.50
N VAL A 62 -17.78 6.73 -19.81
CA VAL A 62 -18.48 7.90 -20.34
C VAL A 62 -17.50 9.04 -20.62
N CYS A 63 -16.49 9.21 -19.76
CA CYS A 63 -15.46 10.24 -19.97
C CYS A 63 -14.69 10.04 -21.28
N VAL A 64 -14.32 8.80 -21.64
CA VAL A 64 -13.48 8.52 -22.82
C VAL A 64 -14.25 8.52 -24.13
N GLU A 65 -15.59 8.58 -24.10
CA GLU A 65 -16.39 8.80 -25.32
C GLU A 65 -16.16 10.20 -25.89
N CYS A 66 -15.93 11.20 -25.02
CA CYS A 66 -15.65 12.59 -25.41
C CYS A 66 -14.17 12.97 -25.25
N HIS A 67 -13.43 12.32 -24.34
CA HIS A 67 -12.00 12.54 -24.09
C HIS A 67 -11.15 11.33 -24.50
N ASP A 68 -11.35 10.88 -25.73
CA ASP A 68 -10.73 9.68 -26.31
C ASP A 68 -9.19 9.72 -26.27
N ARG A 69 -8.59 10.86 -26.64
CA ARG A 69 -7.14 11.06 -26.62
C ARG A 69 -6.54 10.84 -25.23
N GLU A 70 -7.12 11.48 -24.21
CA GLU A 70 -6.65 11.35 -22.82
C GLU A 70 -6.88 9.92 -22.30
N GLY A 71 -8.00 9.31 -22.70
CA GLY A 71 -8.29 7.90 -22.46
C GLY A 71 -7.23 6.97 -23.05
N GLU A 72 -6.80 7.18 -24.29
CA GLU A 72 -5.78 6.37 -24.96
C GLU A 72 -4.42 6.50 -24.27
N VAL A 73 -3.97 7.73 -23.99
CA VAL A 73 -2.70 8.00 -23.29
C VAL A 73 -2.69 7.30 -21.94
N LYS A 74 -3.72 7.54 -21.13
CA LYS A 74 -3.84 6.94 -19.80
C LYS A 74 -3.98 5.42 -19.84
N SER A 75 -4.61 4.86 -20.87
CA SER A 75 -4.76 3.40 -21.00
C SER A 75 -3.43 2.66 -21.18
N ARG A 76 -2.40 3.35 -21.68
CA ARG A 76 -1.05 2.81 -21.90
C ARG A 76 -0.07 3.14 -20.78
N SER A 77 -0.50 3.91 -19.79
CA SER A 77 0.37 4.42 -18.73
C SER A 77 0.17 3.70 -17.39
N PHE A 78 0.99 4.04 -16.40
CA PHE A 78 0.91 3.47 -15.05
C PHE A 78 -0.36 3.90 -14.28
N HIS A 79 -1.06 4.95 -14.73
CA HIS A 79 -2.34 5.38 -14.15
C HIS A 79 -3.57 4.75 -14.84
N ARG A 80 -3.37 3.80 -15.77
CA ARG A 80 -4.46 3.00 -16.35
C ARG A 80 -5.53 2.54 -15.34
N PRO A 81 -5.20 1.96 -14.16
CA PRO A 81 -6.22 1.44 -13.24
C PRO A 81 -6.94 2.51 -12.40
N VAL A 82 -6.49 3.76 -12.42
CA VAL A 82 -7.09 4.85 -11.62
C VAL A 82 -8.25 5.46 -12.37
N SER A 83 -9.45 5.57 -11.81
CA SER A 83 -10.58 6.21 -12.52
C SER A 83 -10.36 7.73 -12.67
N CYS A 84 -10.93 8.33 -13.73
CA CYS A 84 -10.85 9.77 -13.98
C CYS A 84 -11.36 10.58 -12.77
N GLU A 85 -12.41 10.08 -12.11
CA GLU A 85 -13.05 10.78 -11.01
C GLU A 85 -12.20 10.86 -9.74
N VAL A 86 -11.15 10.05 -9.61
CA VAL A 86 -10.21 10.10 -8.47
C VAL A 86 -9.52 11.46 -8.42
N CYS A 87 -9.20 12.04 -9.58
CA CYS A 87 -8.55 13.34 -9.68
C CYS A 87 -9.53 14.45 -10.08
N HIS A 88 -10.45 14.15 -11.00
CA HIS A 88 -11.35 15.15 -11.58
C HIS A 88 -12.68 15.34 -10.83
N GLY A 89 -12.94 14.47 -9.86
CA GLY A 89 -14.21 14.41 -9.14
C GLY A 89 -15.32 13.71 -9.94
N PRO A 90 -16.53 13.66 -9.38
CA PRO A 90 -17.57 12.72 -9.81
C PRO A 90 -18.16 13.03 -11.20
N ALA A 91 -18.26 14.31 -11.58
CA ALA A 91 -18.51 14.79 -12.95
C ALA A 91 -19.76 14.25 -13.71
N ALA A 92 -20.75 13.62 -13.08
CA ALA A 92 -21.97 13.18 -13.79
C ALA A 92 -22.70 14.35 -14.48
N ALA A 93 -22.86 15.49 -13.82
CA ALA A 93 -23.52 16.65 -14.42
C ALA A 93 -22.79 17.16 -15.68
N HIS A 94 -21.45 17.08 -15.71
CA HIS A 94 -20.65 17.43 -16.89
C HIS A 94 -20.83 16.41 -18.02
N ALA A 95 -20.97 15.13 -17.68
CA ALA A 95 -21.22 14.09 -18.67
C ALA A 95 -22.61 14.22 -19.30
N ASP A 96 -23.62 14.62 -18.52
CA ASP A 96 -24.98 14.86 -19.00
C ASP A 96 -25.09 16.15 -19.83
N ASP A 97 -24.48 17.24 -19.34
CA ASP A 97 -24.42 18.54 -20.01
C ASP A 97 -23.06 19.22 -19.72
N TYR A 98 -22.16 19.15 -20.71
CA TYR A 98 -20.79 19.64 -20.57
C TYR A 98 -20.68 21.16 -20.42
N GLU A 99 -21.72 21.91 -20.81
CA GLU A 99 -21.79 23.36 -20.63
C GLU A 99 -22.24 23.74 -19.22
N SER A 100 -23.04 22.89 -18.58
CA SER A 100 -23.62 23.16 -17.26
C SER A 100 -22.59 23.23 -16.14
N GLN A 101 -21.55 22.39 -16.21
CA GLN A 101 -20.52 22.32 -15.18
C GLN A 101 -19.22 21.79 -15.77
N GLN A 102 -18.10 22.40 -15.37
CA GLN A 102 -16.76 21.90 -15.67
C GLN A 102 -16.23 21.04 -14.52
N PRO A 103 -15.65 19.85 -14.77
CA PRO A 103 -15.01 19.04 -13.74
C PRO A 103 -13.82 19.78 -13.15
N ARG A 104 -13.44 19.39 -11.94
CA ARG A 104 -12.21 19.91 -11.33
C ARG A 104 -11.01 19.36 -12.11
N VAL A 105 -10.02 20.19 -12.37
CA VAL A 105 -8.73 19.74 -12.93
C VAL A 105 -7.64 20.12 -11.92
N PRO A 106 -6.99 19.14 -11.27
CA PRO A 106 -5.93 19.41 -10.30
C PRO A 106 -4.69 20.03 -10.98
N ARG A 107 -4.64 21.37 -11.04
CA ARG A 107 -3.52 22.12 -11.62
C ARG A 107 -2.55 22.66 -10.57
N GLU A 108 -3.04 22.81 -9.35
CA GLU A 108 -2.26 23.33 -8.23
C GLU A 108 -1.50 22.22 -7.54
N ARG A 109 -0.55 22.61 -6.68
CA ARG A 109 0.10 21.70 -5.75
C ARG A 109 -0.90 21.32 -4.65
N GLY A 110 -1.63 20.24 -4.88
CA GLY A 110 -2.73 19.80 -4.03
C GLY A 110 -2.56 18.39 -3.50
N ALA A 111 -3.51 17.96 -2.67
CA ALA A 111 -3.51 16.67 -2.00
C ALA A 111 -3.82 15.49 -2.94
N GLU A 112 -4.20 15.74 -4.19
CA GLU A 112 -4.65 14.71 -5.13
C GLU A 112 -3.53 13.72 -5.46
N CYS A 113 -2.33 14.22 -5.79
CA CYS A 113 -1.17 13.36 -6.05
C CYS A 113 -0.61 12.75 -4.75
N PRO A 114 -0.32 13.54 -3.69
CA PRO A 114 0.23 13.02 -2.43
C PRO A 114 -0.69 12.05 -1.69
N SER A 115 -2.01 12.06 -1.93
CA SER A 115 -2.93 11.06 -1.36
C SER A 115 -2.46 9.62 -1.62
N CYS A 116 -1.81 9.41 -2.77
CA CYS A 116 -1.20 8.15 -3.14
C CYS A 116 0.33 8.21 -3.04
N HIS A 117 0.95 9.28 -3.53
CA HIS A 117 2.40 9.40 -3.71
C HIS A 117 3.18 10.00 -2.53
N GLU A 118 2.52 10.39 -1.44
CA GLU A 118 3.24 10.74 -0.21
C GLU A 118 3.90 9.49 0.37
N TYR A 119 5.07 9.68 0.97
CA TYR A 119 5.80 8.60 1.60
C TYR A 119 5.02 7.99 2.78
N LEU A 120 4.73 6.69 2.66
CA LEU A 120 4.08 5.88 3.67
C LEU A 120 4.82 4.54 3.75
N SER A 121 5.29 4.17 4.94
CA SER A 121 6.08 2.94 5.15
C SER A 121 5.31 1.65 4.85
N SER A 122 3.99 1.71 4.79
CA SER A 122 3.11 0.59 4.42
C SER A 122 2.97 0.39 2.91
N ARG A 123 3.45 1.34 2.08
CA ARG A 123 3.36 1.21 0.62
C ARG A 123 4.37 0.17 0.11
N PRO A 124 4.01 -0.59 -0.94
CA PRO A 124 4.93 -1.55 -1.53
C PRO A 124 6.24 -0.91 -1.99
N THR A 125 7.33 -1.66 -1.87
CA THR A 125 8.62 -1.28 -2.43
C THR A 125 8.50 -1.08 -3.95
N GLY A 126 9.13 -0.03 -4.49
CA GLY A 126 9.05 0.31 -5.91
C GLY A 126 7.80 1.10 -6.32
N PHE A 127 6.84 1.33 -5.41
CA PHE A 127 5.77 2.30 -5.65
C PHE A 127 6.35 3.73 -5.60
N PRO A 128 6.15 4.58 -6.62
CA PRO A 128 6.70 5.93 -6.64
C PRO A 128 6.18 6.75 -5.46
N GLN A 129 7.09 7.18 -4.60
CA GLN A 129 6.78 7.97 -3.41
C GLN A 129 7.73 9.14 -3.28
N ILE A 130 7.20 10.26 -2.81
CA ILE A 130 7.93 11.48 -2.53
C ILE A 130 7.66 11.90 -1.08
N ILE A 131 8.54 12.74 -0.55
CA ILE A 131 8.17 13.58 0.60
C ILE A 131 7.81 14.92 -0.03
N GLU A 132 6.52 15.26 -0.06
CA GLU A 132 6.01 16.41 -0.82
C GLU A 132 6.86 17.66 -0.54
N ARG A 133 7.19 17.95 0.73
CA ARG A 133 7.94 19.15 1.14
C ARG A 133 9.38 19.24 0.61
N LEU A 134 9.97 18.12 0.21
CA LEU A 134 11.36 18.03 -0.24
C LEU A 134 11.49 17.85 -1.76
N HIS A 135 10.43 17.38 -2.42
CA HIS A 135 10.43 17.13 -3.85
C HIS A 135 9.92 18.36 -4.61
N ASN A 136 10.85 19.11 -5.22
CA ASN A 136 10.58 20.31 -6.01
C ASN A 136 9.61 21.28 -5.31
N PRO A 137 10.00 21.84 -4.14
CA PRO A 137 9.13 22.72 -3.39
C PRO A 137 8.71 23.92 -4.24
N LEU A 138 7.47 24.39 -4.04
CA LEU A 138 6.86 25.54 -4.72
C LEU A 138 6.47 25.34 -6.19
N GLN A 139 6.74 24.18 -6.81
CA GLN A 139 6.21 23.85 -8.14
C GLN A 139 5.03 22.88 -8.05
N ALA A 140 4.06 23.06 -8.94
CA ALA A 140 2.96 22.11 -9.08
C ALA A 140 3.47 20.83 -9.75
N CYS A 141 2.98 19.67 -9.30
CA CYS A 141 3.42 18.35 -9.79
C CYS A 141 3.35 18.27 -11.32
N ILE A 142 2.30 18.84 -11.90
CA ILE A 142 2.02 18.78 -13.34
C ILE A 142 2.98 19.59 -14.23
N GLN A 143 3.84 20.42 -13.63
CA GLN A 143 4.87 21.15 -14.40
C GLN A 143 6.01 20.23 -14.85
N CYS A 144 6.16 19.08 -14.19
CA CYS A 144 7.20 18.09 -14.51
C CYS A 144 6.64 16.70 -14.86
N HIS A 145 5.43 16.38 -14.40
CA HIS A 145 4.78 15.08 -14.60
C HIS A 145 3.47 15.23 -15.36
N ASP A 146 3.21 14.36 -16.34
CA ASP A 146 1.89 14.25 -16.95
C ASP A 146 1.03 13.27 -16.11
N PRO A 147 -0.11 13.69 -15.52
CA PRO A 147 -0.98 12.78 -14.77
C PRO A 147 -1.61 11.66 -15.61
N HIS A 148 -1.76 11.86 -16.93
CA HIS A 148 -2.27 10.84 -17.84
C HIS A 148 -1.15 9.92 -18.34
N ASP A 149 0.10 10.38 -18.35
CA ASP A 149 1.29 9.57 -18.55
C ASP A 149 2.37 9.86 -17.49
N PRO A 150 2.25 9.28 -16.28
CA PRO A 150 3.12 9.61 -15.16
C PRO A 150 4.52 8.99 -15.28
N THR A 151 4.91 8.56 -16.48
CA THR A 151 6.26 8.07 -16.75
C THR A 151 7.25 9.16 -16.34
N PRO A 152 8.16 8.88 -15.39
CA PRO A 152 9.11 9.89 -14.93
C PRO A 152 9.91 10.43 -16.11
N PRO A 153 10.15 11.75 -16.19
CA PRO A 153 10.90 12.36 -17.28
C PRO A 153 12.35 11.87 -17.35
N GLN A 154 12.86 11.31 -16.25
CA GLN A 154 14.18 10.69 -16.16
C GLN A 154 14.07 9.37 -15.41
N VAL A 155 14.74 8.35 -15.91
CA VAL A 155 14.91 7.08 -15.20
C VAL A 155 15.69 7.38 -13.92
N PRO A 156 15.22 6.95 -12.74
CA PRO A 156 15.93 7.24 -11.52
C PRO A 156 17.35 6.66 -11.52
N GLU A 157 18.35 7.51 -11.27
CA GLU A 157 19.76 7.12 -11.35
C GLU A 157 20.22 6.26 -10.17
N THR A 158 19.45 6.25 -9.07
CA THR A 158 19.82 5.58 -7.81
C THR A 158 18.76 4.59 -7.37
N CYS A 159 19.19 3.49 -6.75
CA CYS A 159 18.28 2.48 -6.17
C CYS A 159 17.32 3.10 -5.14
N ALA A 160 17.78 4.11 -4.39
CA ALA A 160 17.01 4.78 -3.34
C ALA A 160 15.77 5.52 -3.85
N ALA A 161 15.71 5.86 -5.14
CA ALA A 161 14.53 6.50 -5.70
C ALA A 161 13.29 5.58 -5.69
N CYS A 162 13.49 4.28 -5.96
CA CYS A 162 12.41 3.28 -5.93
C CYS A 162 12.39 2.48 -4.62
N HIS A 163 13.55 2.27 -4.01
CA HIS A 163 13.75 1.53 -2.76
C HIS A 163 13.99 2.44 -1.56
N ALA A 164 13.31 3.59 -1.51
CA ALA A 164 13.54 4.63 -0.49
C ALA A 164 13.41 4.11 0.95
N GLN A 165 12.48 3.18 1.20
CA GLN A 165 12.33 2.52 2.49
C GLN A 165 13.60 1.74 2.87
N ILE A 166 14.09 0.86 1.97
CA ILE A 166 15.30 0.06 2.20
C ILE A 166 16.52 0.98 2.39
N ALA A 167 16.65 2.01 1.56
CA ALA A 167 17.72 2.99 1.65
C ALA A 167 17.73 3.72 3.01
N ARG A 168 16.55 4.11 3.53
CA ARG A 168 16.41 4.74 4.85
C ARG A 168 16.80 3.81 6.00
N ILE A 169 16.40 2.53 5.94
CA ILE A 169 16.78 1.55 6.96
C ILE A 169 18.30 1.32 6.89
N LYS A 170 18.87 1.13 5.70
CA LYS A 170 20.30 0.95 5.49
C LYS A 170 21.11 2.17 5.96
N ALA A 171 20.58 3.38 5.85
CA ALA A 171 21.25 4.62 6.25
C ALA A 171 21.63 4.67 7.74
N VAL A 172 20.97 3.86 8.58
CA VAL A 172 21.29 3.73 10.01
C VAL A 172 21.93 2.37 10.36
N SER A 173 22.20 1.53 9.36
CA SER A 173 22.81 0.21 9.53
C SER A 173 24.33 0.23 9.55
N HIS A 174 24.93 -0.87 9.99
CA HIS A 174 26.38 -1.08 9.90
C HIS A 174 26.92 -1.17 8.47
N HIS A 175 26.06 -1.41 7.46
CA HIS A 175 26.43 -1.44 6.04
C HIS A 175 26.15 -0.10 5.32
N VAL A 176 25.93 0.99 6.06
CA VAL A 176 25.59 2.31 5.48
C VAL A 176 26.58 2.77 4.39
N THR A 177 27.87 2.46 4.54
CA THR A 177 28.93 2.90 3.61
C THR A 177 29.01 2.10 2.31
N LEU A 178 28.40 0.91 2.23
CA LEU A 178 28.44 0.08 1.03
C LEU A 178 27.42 0.57 -0.01
N SER A 179 27.72 0.46 -1.31
CA SER A 179 26.68 0.67 -2.33
C SER A 179 25.68 -0.50 -2.34
N CYS A 180 24.51 -0.33 -2.95
CA CYS A 180 23.54 -1.42 -3.06
C CYS A 180 24.10 -2.55 -3.94
N GLU A 181 24.80 -2.17 -4.98
CA GLU A 181 25.42 -3.01 -6.01
C GLU A 181 26.59 -3.83 -5.47
N THR A 182 27.11 -3.49 -4.28
CA THR A 182 28.11 -4.31 -3.60
C THR A 182 27.55 -5.71 -3.34
N CYS A 183 26.28 -5.80 -2.92
CA CYS A 183 25.61 -7.06 -2.58
C CYS A 183 24.61 -7.51 -3.65
N HIS A 184 24.02 -6.56 -4.38
CA HIS A 184 22.97 -6.84 -5.35
C HIS A 184 23.49 -6.74 -6.78
N ASP A 185 23.26 -7.80 -7.55
CA ASP A 185 23.46 -7.75 -9.00
C ASP A 185 22.16 -7.28 -9.64
N ALA A 186 22.11 -6.00 -10.02
CA ALA A 186 20.95 -5.34 -10.60
C ALA A 186 21.26 -4.92 -12.04
N PRO A 187 20.68 -5.60 -13.05
CA PRO A 187 20.88 -5.22 -14.45
C PRO A 187 20.32 -3.81 -14.71
N ALA A 188 20.83 -3.11 -15.72
CA ALA A 188 20.38 -1.74 -16.03
C ALA A 188 18.87 -1.71 -16.35
N GLU A 189 18.40 -2.76 -17.01
CA GLU A 189 17.01 -3.02 -17.39
C GLU A 189 16.07 -3.10 -16.18
N HIS A 190 16.58 -3.41 -14.98
CA HIS A 190 15.79 -3.35 -13.74
C HIS A 190 15.24 -1.94 -13.47
N ARG A 191 15.95 -0.89 -13.89
CA ARG A 191 15.52 0.50 -13.66
C ARG A 191 14.37 0.92 -14.59
N GLU A 192 14.26 0.27 -15.73
CA GLU A 192 13.26 0.54 -16.76
C GLU A 192 12.03 -0.36 -16.61
N ASP A 193 12.26 -1.67 -16.43
CA ASP A 193 11.22 -2.67 -16.21
C ASP A 193 11.58 -3.57 -15.00
N PRO A 194 11.35 -3.08 -13.77
CA PRO A 194 11.73 -3.77 -12.55
C PRO A 194 10.94 -5.05 -12.29
N ARG A 195 9.79 -5.24 -12.97
CA ARG A 195 8.95 -6.43 -12.78
C ARG A 195 9.44 -7.60 -13.64
N SER A 196 9.98 -7.31 -14.82
CA SER A 196 10.53 -8.34 -15.71
C SER A 196 12.01 -8.65 -15.40
N HIS A 197 12.75 -7.68 -14.87
CA HIS A 197 14.18 -7.81 -14.60
C HIS A 197 14.46 -7.64 -13.11
N LEU A 198 14.46 -8.74 -12.35
CA LEU A 198 14.67 -8.70 -10.91
C LEU A 198 16.16 -8.67 -10.54
N PRO A 199 16.56 -7.90 -9.53
CA PRO A 199 17.92 -7.92 -9.02
C PRO A 199 18.16 -9.22 -8.26
N ARG A 200 19.41 -9.69 -8.28
CA ARG A 200 19.85 -10.86 -7.51
C ARG A 200 20.46 -10.40 -6.19
N LYS A 201 20.48 -11.32 -5.22
CA LYS A 201 21.14 -11.15 -3.92
C LYS A 201 22.11 -12.32 -3.70
N PRO A 202 23.05 -12.22 -2.75
CA PRO A 202 24.02 -13.27 -2.52
C PRO A 202 23.34 -14.58 -2.14
N THR A 203 23.72 -15.66 -2.83
CA THR A 203 23.18 -17.02 -2.62
C THR A 203 24.19 -17.95 -1.95
N THR A 204 25.35 -17.43 -1.56
CA THR A 204 26.44 -18.19 -0.95
C THR A 204 26.92 -17.49 0.33
N ARG A 205 27.49 -18.26 1.26
CA ARG A 205 27.98 -17.74 2.55
C ARG A 205 29.35 -17.09 2.41
N GLU A 206 30.10 -17.54 1.41
CA GLU A 206 31.42 -17.05 1.01
C GLU A 206 31.38 -15.57 0.65
N PHE A 207 30.30 -15.08 0.04
CA PHE A 207 30.13 -13.66 -0.28
C PHE A 207 30.23 -12.79 0.98
N CYS A 208 29.44 -13.08 2.02
CA CYS A 208 29.54 -12.37 3.30
C CYS A 208 30.89 -12.63 3.97
N GLY A 209 31.44 -13.83 3.77
CA GLY A 209 32.76 -14.25 4.22
C GLY A 209 33.91 -13.36 3.76
N GLN A 210 33.80 -12.72 2.59
CA GLN A 210 34.82 -11.80 2.08
C GLN A 210 35.13 -10.65 3.06
N CYS A 211 34.14 -10.25 3.87
CA CYS A 211 34.29 -9.23 4.90
C CYS A 211 34.19 -9.78 6.32
N HIS A 212 33.50 -10.89 6.55
CA HIS A 212 33.18 -11.39 7.89
C HIS A 212 33.90 -12.68 8.28
N ALA A 213 34.62 -13.35 7.38
CA ALA A 213 35.41 -14.53 7.76
C ALA A 213 36.53 -14.15 8.76
N ARG A 214 36.98 -15.12 9.56
CA ARG A 214 38.05 -14.92 10.55
C ARG A 214 39.35 -14.39 9.93
N ASP A 215 39.63 -14.81 8.71
CA ASP A 215 40.81 -14.50 7.92
C ASP A 215 40.56 -13.42 6.84
N ALA A 216 39.39 -12.79 6.82
CA ALA A 216 39.07 -11.76 5.84
C ALA A 216 39.87 -10.46 6.07
N ASP A 217 40.36 -9.88 4.97
CA ASP A 217 41.17 -8.65 4.93
C ASP A 217 40.31 -7.36 4.98
N SER A 218 39.35 -7.34 5.89
CA SER A 218 38.47 -6.18 6.11
C SER A 218 38.86 -5.48 7.42
N PRO A 219 38.42 -4.22 7.67
CA PRO A 219 38.77 -3.50 8.90
C PRO A 219 38.50 -4.28 10.21
N PRO A 220 39.33 -4.14 11.25
CA PRO A 220 39.24 -4.94 12.47
C PRO A 220 37.97 -4.70 13.29
N GLY A 221 37.26 -3.59 13.06
CA GLY A 221 35.97 -3.30 13.70
C GLY A 221 34.78 -4.07 13.13
N ILE A 222 34.98 -4.88 12.08
CA ILE A 222 33.91 -5.69 11.47
C ILE A 222 33.78 -7.02 12.21
N PRO A 223 32.55 -7.44 12.60
CA PRO A 223 32.32 -8.72 13.27
C PRO A 223 32.85 -9.92 12.47
N ARG A 224 33.59 -10.80 13.16
CA ARG A 224 34.19 -12.01 12.58
C ARG A 224 33.40 -13.26 12.93
N VAL A 225 33.18 -14.13 11.95
CA VAL A 225 32.49 -15.41 12.11
C VAL A 225 33.31 -16.56 11.49
N ASP A 226 33.17 -17.75 12.07
CA ASP A 226 33.66 -18.98 11.45
C ASP A 226 32.59 -19.52 10.50
N LEU A 227 32.85 -19.46 9.19
CA LEU A 227 31.92 -19.96 8.18
C LEU A 227 31.69 -21.48 8.30
N ARG A 228 32.56 -22.23 8.97
CA ARG A 228 32.38 -23.68 9.14
C ARG A 228 31.36 -24.02 10.22
N SER A 229 31.25 -23.20 11.27
CA SER A 229 30.40 -23.50 12.43
C SER A 229 29.20 -22.57 12.60
N HIS A 230 29.22 -21.37 12.02
CA HIS A 230 28.17 -20.37 12.27
C HIS A 230 26.97 -20.54 11.32
N GLY A 231 25.85 -21.07 11.82
CA GLY A 231 24.60 -21.16 11.05
C GLY A 231 24.54 -22.26 9.98
N GLU A 232 25.65 -22.95 9.73
CA GLU A 232 25.87 -24.16 8.87
C GLU A 232 25.00 -24.27 7.60
N ARG A 233 23.70 -24.51 7.77
CA ARG A 233 22.72 -24.77 6.71
C ARG A 233 22.03 -23.50 6.17
N TYR A 234 22.13 -22.38 6.87
CA TYR A 234 21.45 -21.13 6.51
C TYR A 234 22.40 -20.14 5.83
N LEU A 235 21.88 -19.43 4.83
CA LEU A 235 22.50 -18.21 4.30
C LEU A 235 22.43 -17.11 5.35
N CYS A 236 23.44 -16.25 5.37
CA CYS A 236 23.57 -15.22 6.39
C CYS A 236 22.32 -14.33 6.48
N TRP A 237 21.74 -13.94 5.34
CA TRP A 237 20.55 -13.08 5.30
C TRP A 237 19.25 -13.73 5.79
N GLN A 238 19.24 -15.05 6.05
CA GLN A 238 18.08 -15.73 6.63
C GLN A 238 17.97 -15.52 8.14
N CYS A 239 19.06 -15.09 8.79
CA CYS A 239 19.10 -14.79 10.23
C CYS A 239 19.54 -13.35 10.52
N HIS A 240 20.36 -12.78 9.64
CA HIS A 240 20.88 -11.40 9.73
C HIS A 240 20.15 -10.54 8.71
N TYR A 241 19.83 -9.30 9.05
CA TYR A 241 19.13 -8.39 8.14
C TYR A 241 20.10 -7.28 7.70
N PRO A 242 20.82 -7.41 6.56
CA PRO A 242 21.97 -6.54 6.26
C PRO A 242 21.63 -5.06 6.09
N HIS A 243 20.36 -4.74 5.84
CA HIS A 243 19.88 -3.36 5.76
C HIS A 243 19.46 -2.78 7.10
N HIS A 244 19.31 -3.58 8.16
CA HIS A 244 18.81 -3.13 9.46
C HIS A 244 19.94 -2.66 10.39
N PRO A 245 19.62 -1.74 11.33
CA PRO A 245 20.54 -1.32 12.39
C PRO A 245 20.77 -2.41 13.44
N GLU A 246 19.94 -3.46 13.44
CA GLU A 246 20.01 -4.54 14.42
C GLU A 246 21.01 -5.60 13.97
N SER A 247 21.80 -6.03 14.96
CA SER A 247 22.97 -6.93 14.90
C SER A 247 22.66 -8.33 14.42
#